data_AF-A0A6S6Y3C7-F1
#
_entry.id   AF-A0A6S6Y3C7-F1
#
_cell.length_a   1.000
_cell.length_b   1.000
_cell.length_c   1.000
_cell.angle_alpha   90.00
_cell.angle_beta   90.00
_cell.angle_gamma   90.00
#
_symmetry.space_group_name_H-M   'P 1'
#
loop_
_entity.id
_entity.type
_entity.pdbx_description
1 polymer ?
#
loop_
_entity_poly.entity_id
_entity_poly.type
_entity_poly.pdbx_seq_one_letter_code
_entity_poly.pdbx_strand_id
1 'polypeptide(L)'
;MKGLLLFALLGLAFVAEANTLYKCTDAAGHTTYTNTRASAKNCIVLSREAQAPAASAAPARPRAAASTPSPNDFPRVSNDVQQKRDTDRRHILEQEQAAELRNLDEARRALAEQEALRAGPDRVRPHRDRIALHERNLEALRREMSNLK
;
A
#
# COMPACT_ATOMS: atom_id res chain seq x y z
N MET A 1 -52.70 10.75 26.41
CA MET A 1 -52.97 9.99 25.18
C MET A 1 -51.71 10.00 24.33
N LYS A 2 -51.19 8.81 23.98
CA LYS A 2 -50.55 8.47 22.69
C LYS A 2 -49.47 9.47 22.24
N GLY A 3 -48.20 9.26 22.54
CA GLY A 3 -47.47 8.06 22.19
C GLY A 3 -47.00 8.18 20.75
N LEU A 4 -45.68 8.07 20.59
CA LEU A 4 -45.01 7.44 19.44
C LEU A 4 -45.30 8.06 18.07
N LEU A 5 -44.32 8.79 17.53
CA LEU A 5 -43.95 8.75 16.10
C LEU A 5 -42.69 9.60 15.88
N LEU A 6 -41.61 9.24 16.58
CA LEU A 6 -40.24 9.56 16.14
C LEU A 6 -39.71 8.29 15.48
N PHE A 7 -40.21 7.96 14.30
CA PHE A 7 -39.77 6.80 13.53
C PHE A 7 -39.33 7.23 12.13
N ALA A 8 -38.12 6.80 11.82
CA ALA A 8 -37.60 6.55 10.48
C ALA A 8 -37.30 7.76 9.57
N LEU A 9 -36.11 8.34 9.78
CA LEU A 9 -35.27 8.85 8.69
C LEU A 9 -33.81 8.53 9.01
N LEU A 10 -33.51 7.24 9.22
CA LEU A 10 -32.15 6.72 9.29
C LEU A 10 -31.79 6.19 7.89
N GLY A 11 -30.69 6.72 7.36
CA GLY A 11 -30.37 6.74 5.93
C GLY A 11 -30.27 5.37 5.25
N LEU A 12 -30.68 5.36 3.99
CA LEU A 12 -30.28 4.35 3.02
C LEU A 12 -28.75 4.44 2.85
N ALA A 13 -28.01 3.63 3.59
CA ALA A 13 -26.66 3.27 3.20
C ALA A 13 -26.78 2.34 1.98
N PHE A 14 -26.62 2.87 0.77
CA PHE A 14 -26.38 2.05 -0.41
C PHE A 14 -25.01 1.38 -0.23
N VAL A 15 -25.02 0.12 0.18
CA VAL A 15 -23.83 -0.73 0.10
C VAL A 15 -23.60 -1.00 -1.38
N ALA A 16 -22.63 -0.31 -1.98
CA ALA A 16 -22.17 -0.63 -3.32
C ALA A 16 -21.40 -1.95 -3.27
N GLU A 17 -22.08 -3.07 -3.57
CA GLU A 17 -21.43 -4.38 -3.66
C GLU A 17 -20.58 -4.49 -4.95
N ALA A 18 -19.32 -4.08 -4.86
CA ALA A 18 -18.36 -4.17 -5.97
C ALA A 18 -17.49 -5.44 -5.90
N ASN A 19 -18.11 -6.61 -5.68
CA ASN A 19 -17.40 -7.90 -5.51
C ASN A 19 -17.28 -8.74 -6.80
N THR A 20 -17.67 -8.19 -7.95
CA THR A 20 -17.68 -8.94 -9.23
C THR A 20 -16.87 -8.19 -10.28
N LEU A 21 -15.84 -8.82 -10.83
CA LEU A 21 -15.05 -8.30 -11.94
C LEU A 21 -15.64 -8.76 -13.28
N TYR A 22 -15.94 -7.80 -14.15
CA TYR A 22 -16.50 -8.02 -15.48
C TYR A 22 -15.48 -7.71 -16.57
N LYS A 23 -15.50 -8.49 -17.67
CA LYS A 23 -14.90 -8.14 -18.96
C LYS A 23 -16.02 -7.81 -19.92
N CYS A 24 -16.07 -6.57 -20.38
CA CYS A 24 -17.08 -6.10 -21.33
C CYS A 24 -16.45 -5.85 -22.69
N THR A 25 -17.15 -6.22 -23.75
CA THR A 25 -16.72 -5.96 -25.14
C THR A 25 -17.75 -5.10 -25.84
N ASP A 26 -17.35 -3.92 -26.30
CA ASP A 26 -18.25 -3.03 -27.04
C ASP A 26 -18.41 -3.45 -28.51
N ALA A 27 -19.25 -2.74 -29.26
CA ALA A 27 -19.52 -3.00 -30.66
C ALA A 27 -18.30 -2.73 -31.59
N ALA A 28 -17.32 -1.99 -31.11
CA ALA A 28 -16.06 -1.71 -31.81
C ALA A 28 -14.96 -2.73 -31.46
N GLY A 29 -15.22 -3.69 -30.57
CA GLY A 29 -14.28 -4.72 -30.14
C GLY A 29 -13.36 -4.28 -29.00
N HIS A 30 -13.56 -3.11 -28.39
CA HIS A 30 -12.77 -2.67 -27.25
C HIS A 30 -13.18 -3.44 -25.99
N THR A 31 -12.18 -3.91 -25.27
CA THR A 31 -12.35 -4.65 -24.01
C THR A 31 -12.17 -3.72 -22.82
N THR A 32 -13.18 -3.66 -21.95
CA THR A 32 -13.15 -2.89 -20.71
C THR A 32 -13.33 -3.82 -19.50
N TYR A 33 -12.46 -3.68 -18.50
CA TYR A 33 -12.57 -4.39 -17.23
C TYR A 33 -13.19 -3.48 -16.18
N THR A 34 -14.32 -3.88 -15.58
CA THR A 34 -15.06 -3.05 -14.63
C THR A 34 -15.58 -3.87 -13.47
N ASN A 35 -15.66 -3.26 -12.29
CA ASN A 35 -16.30 -3.83 -11.09
C ASN A 35 -17.79 -3.42 -10.95
N THR A 36 -18.33 -2.67 -11.94
CA THR A 36 -19.72 -2.21 -11.93
C THR A 36 -20.44 -2.63 -13.21
N ARG A 37 -21.57 -3.34 -13.06
CA ARG A 37 -22.36 -3.85 -14.21
C ARG A 37 -23.03 -2.74 -15.02
N ALA A 38 -23.23 -1.56 -14.44
CA ALA A 38 -24.01 -0.47 -15.03
C ALA A 38 -23.36 0.21 -16.24
N SER A 39 -22.07 -0.04 -16.52
CA SER A 39 -21.28 0.75 -17.46
C SER A 39 -21.14 0.18 -18.87
N ALA A 40 -21.56 -1.06 -19.17
CA ALA A 40 -21.35 -1.63 -20.51
C ALA A 40 -22.33 -2.75 -20.93
N LYS A 41 -22.49 -2.90 -22.25
CA LYS A 41 -23.23 -4.00 -22.92
C LYS A 41 -22.24 -5.14 -23.22
N ASN A 42 -22.71 -6.40 -23.25
CA ASN A 42 -21.91 -7.61 -23.48
C ASN A 42 -20.76 -7.84 -22.48
N CYS A 43 -21.09 -8.03 -21.20
CA CYS A 43 -20.12 -8.30 -20.14
C CYS A 43 -20.15 -9.76 -19.69
N ILE A 44 -18.97 -10.40 -19.59
CA ILE A 44 -18.77 -11.70 -18.95
C ILE A 44 -18.18 -11.50 -17.56
N VAL A 45 -18.56 -12.34 -16.59
CA VAL A 45 -17.97 -12.34 -15.24
C VAL A 45 -16.63 -13.07 -15.30
N LEU A 46 -15.56 -12.41 -14.86
CA LEU A 46 -14.24 -13.02 -14.74
C LEU A 46 -13.99 -13.63 -13.36
N SER A 47 -14.39 -12.91 -12.31
CA SER A 47 -14.22 -13.37 -10.94
C SER A 47 -15.28 -12.74 -10.04
N ARG A 48 -15.62 -13.48 -8.98
CA ARG A 48 -16.48 -13.01 -7.90
C ARG A 48 -15.77 -13.31 -6.59
N GLU A 49 -15.39 -12.27 -5.87
CA GLU A 49 -14.82 -12.44 -4.54
C GLU A 49 -15.98 -12.70 -3.57
N ALA A 50 -16.11 -13.94 -3.13
CA ALA A 50 -16.98 -14.25 -2.00
C ALA A 50 -16.37 -13.58 -0.76
N GLN A 51 -17.16 -12.74 -0.07
CA GLN A 51 -16.80 -12.30 1.28
C GLN A 51 -16.60 -13.56 2.12
N ALA A 52 -15.36 -13.81 2.53
CA ALA A 52 -15.07 -14.89 3.45
C ALA A 52 -15.90 -14.67 4.72
N PRO A 53 -16.63 -15.68 5.24
CA PRO A 53 -17.23 -15.55 6.56
C PRO A 53 -16.12 -15.24 7.56
N ALA A 54 -16.37 -14.31 8.47
CA ALA A 54 -15.45 -13.94 9.55
C ALA A 54 -14.90 -15.22 10.20
N ALA A 55 -13.58 -15.40 10.11
CA ALA A 55 -12.90 -16.64 10.47
C ALA A 55 -13.15 -16.98 11.95
N SER A 56 -13.82 -18.09 12.20
CA SER A 56 -13.64 -18.82 13.45
C SER A 56 -12.21 -19.37 13.44
N ALA A 57 -11.45 -19.03 14.48
CA ALA A 57 -10.05 -19.39 14.65
C ALA A 57 -9.90 -20.93 14.76
N ALA A 58 -9.61 -21.58 13.64
CA ALA A 58 -9.04 -22.92 13.62
C ALA A 58 -7.52 -22.81 13.39
N PRO A 59 -6.69 -23.63 14.05
CA PRO A 59 -5.24 -23.56 13.90
C PRO A 59 -4.85 -23.85 12.45
N ALA A 60 -4.18 -22.87 11.83
CA ALA A 60 -3.73 -22.92 10.45
C ALA A 60 -2.73 -24.08 10.24
N ARG A 61 -3.14 -25.12 9.52
CA ARG A 61 -2.19 -26.01 8.86
C ARG A 61 -1.48 -25.20 7.76
N PRO A 62 -0.15 -25.36 7.58
CA PRO A 62 0.55 -24.68 6.51
C PRO A 62 -0.02 -25.17 5.18
N ARG A 63 -0.84 -24.34 4.52
CA ARG A 63 -1.17 -24.54 3.12
C ARG A 63 0.13 -24.34 2.35
N ALA A 64 0.72 -25.44 1.90
CA ALA A 64 1.68 -25.38 0.80
C ALA A 64 1.03 -24.56 -0.31
N ALA A 65 1.64 -23.42 -0.66
CA ALA A 65 1.18 -22.63 -1.78
C ALA A 65 1.15 -23.56 -3.00
N ALA A 66 -0.04 -23.78 -3.57
CA ALA A 66 -0.16 -24.50 -4.81
C ALA A 66 0.52 -23.66 -5.89
N SER A 67 1.80 -23.93 -6.13
CA SER A 67 2.57 -23.33 -7.21
C SER A 67 2.02 -23.89 -8.51
N THR A 68 1.17 -23.12 -9.19
CA THR A 68 0.85 -23.35 -10.60
C THR A 68 2.15 -23.28 -11.39
N PRO A 69 2.61 -24.38 -12.02
CA PRO A 69 3.84 -24.34 -12.78
C PRO A 69 3.69 -23.35 -13.94
N SER A 70 4.62 -22.40 -14.03
CA SER A 70 4.72 -21.53 -15.20
C SER A 70 4.94 -22.39 -16.45
N PRO A 71 4.30 -22.07 -17.60
CA PRO A 71 4.55 -22.79 -18.86
C PRO A 71 6.05 -22.89 -19.14
N ASN A 72 6.50 -24.04 -19.67
CA ASN A 72 7.93 -24.28 -19.93
C ASN A 72 8.54 -23.25 -20.90
N ASP A 73 7.74 -22.68 -21.80
CA ASP A 73 8.15 -21.64 -22.76
C ASP A 73 8.11 -20.20 -22.20
N PHE A 74 7.75 -20.01 -20.92
CA PHE A 74 7.73 -18.67 -20.34
C PHE A 74 9.17 -18.20 -20.04
N PRO A 75 9.59 -17.01 -20.52
CA PRO A 75 10.93 -16.49 -20.26
C PRO A 75 11.23 -16.38 -18.76
N ARG A 76 12.36 -16.94 -18.33
CA ARG A 76 12.83 -16.86 -16.94
C ARG A 76 13.96 -15.86 -16.82
N VAL A 77 13.94 -15.09 -15.74
CA VAL A 77 15.09 -14.24 -15.36
C VAL A 77 16.24 -15.15 -14.94
N SER A 78 17.44 -14.89 -15.45
CA SER A 78 18.63 -15.65 -15.06
C SER A 78 19.04 -15.31 -13.62
N ASN A 79 19.69 -16.26 -12.93
CA ASN A 79 20.20 -16.03 -11.57
C ASN A 79 21.19 -14.85 -11.51
N ASP A 80 22.00 -14.66 -12.56
CA ASP A 80 22.93 -13.53 -12.65
C ASP A 80 22.20 -12.18 -12.68
N VAL A 81 21.15 -12.05 -13.49
CA VAL A 81 20.32 -10.84 -13.56
C VAL A 81 19.60 -10.59 -12.24
N GLN A 82 19.11 -11.65 -11.59
CA GLN A 82 18.50 -11.59 -10.27
C GLN A 82 19.49 -11.06 -9.22
N GLN A 83 20.68 -11.66 -9.15
CA GLN A 83 21.72 -11.29 -8.19
C GLN A 83 22.24 -9.87 -8.40
N LYS A 84 22.41 -9.45 -9.66
CA LYS A 84 22.78 -8.08 -9.99
C LYS A 84 21.74 -7.09 -9.44
N ARG A 85 20.46 -7.35 -9.69
CA ARG A 85 19.37 -6.49 -9.19
C ARG A 85 19.30 -6.46 -7.67
N ASP A 86 19.49 -7.60 -7.01
CA ASP A 86 19.44 -7.67 -5.54
C ASP A 86 20.65 -6.93 -4.92
N THR A 87 21.81 -6.97 -5.57
CA THR A 87 22.99 -6.18 -5.19
C THR A 87 22.76 -4.69 -5.42
N ASP A 88 22.23 -4.31 -6.58
CA ASP A 88 21.91 -2.92 -6.91
C ASP A 88 20.87 -2.37 -5.93
N ARG A 89 19.84 -3.14 -5.59
CA ARG A 89 18.82 -2.76 -4.59
C ARG A 89 19.45 -2.49 -3.24
N ARG A 90 20.35 -3.36 -2.77
CA ARG A 90 21.07 -3.16 -1.50
C ARG A 90 21.87 -1.87 -1.54
N HIS A 91 22.61 -1.64 -2.62
CA HIS A 91 23.44 -0.45 -2.76
C HIS A 91 22.60 0.84 -2.77
N ILE A 92 21.45 0.84 -3.45
CA ILE A 92 20.52 1.98 -3.46
C ILE A 92 20.04 2.28 -2.03
N LEU A 93 19.57 1.26 -1.30
CA LEU A 93 19.08 1.45 0.07
C LEU A 93 20.17 1.94 1.03
N GLU A 94 21.41 1.49 0.85
CA GLU A 94 22.56 1.98 1.62
C GLU A 94 22.86 3.46 1.33
N GLN A 95 22.81 3.86 0.05
CA GLN A 95 22.99 5.25 -0.36
C GLN A 95 21.87 6.16 0.18
N GLU A 96 20.62 5.70 0.11
CA GLU A 96 19.45 6.41 0.65
C GLU A 96 19.55 6.54 2.17
N GLN A 97 19.93 5.47 2.87
CA GLN A 97 20.15 5.54 4.32
C GLN A 97 21.26 6.53 4.68
N ALA A 98 22.37 6.51 3.95
CA ALA A 98 23.46 7.46 4.17
C ALA A 98 23.01 8.91 3.92
N ALA A 99 22.17 9.15 2.91
CA ALA A 99 21.56 10.45 2.67
C ALA A 99 20.64 10.88 3.80
N GLU A 100 19.76 10.00 4.27
CA GLU A 100 18.84 10.31 5.37
C GLU A 100 19.58 10.60 6.69
N LEU A 101 20.70 9.91 6.97
CA LEU A 101 21.54 10.22 8.13
C LEU A 101 22.13 11.62 8.03
N ARG A 102 22.60 12.04 6.85
CA ARG A 102 23.11 13.41 6.63
C ARG A 102 21.98 14.44 6.80
N ASN A 103 20.82 14.20 6.19
CA ASN A 103 19.67 15.10 6.29
C ASN A 103 19.21 15.25 7.74
N LEU A 104 19.22 14.16 8.53
CA LEU A 104 18.90 14.19 9.95
C LEU A 104 19.88 15.07 10.74
N ASP A 105 21.18 14.94 10.47
CA ASP A 105 22.20 15.76 11.11
C ASP A 105 22.04 17.25 10.77
N GLU A 106 21.80 17.57 9.50
CA GLU A 106 21.50 18.93 9.04
C GLU A 106 20.24 19.49 9.72
N ALA A 107 19.17 18.70 9.81
CA ALA A 107 17.94 19.11 10.49
C ALA A 107 18.16 19.39 11.98
N ARG A 108 19.01 18.59 12.65
CA ARG A 108 19.41 18.80 14.06
C ARG A 108 20.23 20.07 14.24
N ARG A 109 21.19 20.35 13.34
CA ARG A 109 21.95 21.61 13.34
C ARG A 109 21.04 22.82 13.15
N ALA A 110 20.14 22.76 12.17
CA ALA A 110 19.18 23.83 11.91
C ALA A 110 18.25 24.09 13.11
N LEU A 111 17.81 23.04 13.81
CA LEU A 111 17.06 23.18 15.07
C LEU A 111 17.90 23.90 16.13
N ALA A 112 19.14 23.46 16.34
CA ALA A 112 20.04 24.04 17.33
C ALA A 112 20.31 25.53 17.06
N GLU A 113 20.43 25.94 15.79
CA GLU A 113 20.55 27.34 15.40
C GLU A 113 19.31 28.16 15.78
N GLN A 114 18.09 27.64 15.52
CA GLN A 114 16.86 28.33 15.93
C GLN A 114 16.73 28.44 17.45
N GLU A 115 17.12 27.39 18.17
CA GLU A 115 17.10 27.39 19.64
C GLU A 115 18.15 28.36 20.23
N ALA A 116 19.34 28.47 19.62
CA ALA A 116 20.37 29.44 19.99
C ALA A 116 19.91 30.89 19.79
N LEU A 117 19.10 31.15 18.75
CA LEU A 117 18.46 32.45 18.51
C LEU A 117 17.29 32.73 19.47
N ARG A 118 16.99 31.81 20.42
CA ARG A 118 15.81 31.85 21.29
C ARG A 118 14.52 32.07 20.50
N ALA A 119 14.43 31.45 19.33
CA ALA A 119 13.25 31.53 18.49
C ALA A 119 12.02 31.01 19.23
N GLY A 120 10.86 31.65 18.99
CA GLY A 120 9.59 31.23 19.58
C GLY A 120 9.16 29.82 19.15
N PRO A 121 8.24 29.18 19.88
CA PRO A 121 7.83 27.79 19.66
C PRO A 121 7.32 27.51 18.24
N ASP A 122 6.65 28.49 17.62
CA ASP A 122 6.13 28.35 16.25
C ASP A 122 7.23 28.26 15.19
N ARG A 123 8.40 28.86 15.44
CA ARG A 123 9.56 28.76 14.55
C ARG A 123 10.33 27.47 14.76
N VAL A 124 10.34 26.93 15.98
CA VAL A 124 11.07 25.71 16.36
C VAL A 124 10.33 24.45 15.93
N ARG A 125 8.99 24.44 15.99
CA ARG A 125 8.14 23.27 15.65
C ARG A 125 8.47 22.63 14.30
N PRO A 126 8.55 23.37 13.17
CA PRO A 126 8.84 22.77 11.86
C PRO A 126 10.18 22.04 11.80
N HIS A 127 11.18 22.47 12.58
CA HIS A 127 12.49 21.80 12.63
C HIS A 127 12.40 20.48 13.40
N ARG A 128 11.63 20.42 14.48
CA ARG A 128 11.36 19.17 15.21
C ARG A 128 10.56 18.18 14.36
N ASP A 129 9.57 18.67 13.63
CA ASP A 129 8.78 17.84 12.72
C ASP A 129 9.65 17.24 11.59
N ARG A 130 10.61 18.03 11.06
CA ARG A 130 11.61 17.54 10.09
C ARG A 130 12.50 16.44 10.67
N ILE A 131 13.03 16.62 11.88
CA ILE A 131 13.83 15.60 12.56
C ILE A 131 13.02 14.30 12.71
N ALA A 132 11.79 14.40 13.20
CA ALA A 132 10.91 13.24 13.38
C ALA A 132 10.59 12.55 12.05
N LEU A 133 10.49 13.29 10.94
CA LEU A 133 10.31 12.72 9.61
C LEU A 133 11.53 11.91 9.18
N HIS A 134 12.74 12.47 9.27
CA HIS A 134 13.97 11.77 8.89
C HIS A 134 14.21 10.52 9.76
N GLU A 135 13.88 10.57 11.05
CA GLU A 135 13.99 9.41 11.94
C GLU A 135 13.04 8.27 11.53
N ARG A 136 11.79 8.58 11.17
CA ARG A 136 10.85 7.56 10.65
C ARG A 136 11.30 7.00 9.30
N ASN A 137 11.85 7.83 8.41
CA ASN A 137 12.39 7.38 7.13
C ASN A 137 13.56 6.41 7.35
N LEU A 138 14.49 6.74 8.24
CA LEU A 138 15.60 5.85 8.61
C LEU A 138 15.13 4.51 9.16
N GLU A 139 14.09 4.52 9.99
CA GLU A 139 13.51 3.29 10.50
C GLU A 139 12.89 2.45 9.38
N ALA A 140 12.16 3.07 8.45
CA ALA A 140 11.61 2.39 7.28
C ALA A 140 12.69 1.76 6.39
N LEU A 141 13.76 2.50 6.09
CA LEU A 141 14.90 2.01 5.31
C LEU A 141 15.61 0.85 6.01
N ARG A 142 15.82 0.93 7.33
CA ARG A 142 16.41 -0.17 8.12
C ARG A 142 15.56 -1.44 8.05
N ARG A 143 14.23 -1.31 8.14
CA ARG A 143 13.31 -2.43 7.99
C ARG A 143 13.39 -3.02 6.58
N GLU A 144 13.42 -2.18 5.54
CA GLU A 144 13.55 -2.66 4.18
C GLU A 144 14.86 -3.43 3.95
N MET A 145 15.99 -2.89 4.42
CA MET A 145 17.28 -3.57 4.33
C MET A 145 17.30 -4.90 5.09
N SER A 146 16.64 -5.00 6.25
CA SER A 146 16.52 -6.28 6.99
C SER A 146 15.71 -7.34 6.25
N ASN A 147 14.86 -6.92 5.31
CA ASN A 147 14.02 -7.81 4.51
C ASN A 147 14.67 -8.20 3.17
N LEU A 148 15.88 -7.72 2.87
CA LEU A 148 16.62 -8.15 1.69
C LEU A 148 17.04 -9.62 1.86
N LYS A 149 16.65 -10.46 0.89
CA LYS A 149 17.02 -11.87 0.79
C LYS A 149 18.02 -12.08 -0.33
#